data_AF-A0A945GL60-F1
#
_entry.id   AF-A0A945GL60-F1
#
_cell.length_a   1.000
_cell.length_b   1.000
_cell.length_c   1.000
_cell.angle_alpha   90.00
_cell.angle_beta   90.00
_cell.angle_gamma   90.00
#
_symmetry.space_group_name_H-M   'P 1'
#
loop_
_entity.id
_entity.type
_entity.pdbx_description
1 polymer ?
#
loop_
_entity_poly.entity_id
_entity_poly.type
_entity_poly.pdbx_seq_one_letter_code
_entity_poly.pdbx_strand_id
1 'polypeptide(L)'
;MTAFASRRSIIRFYALVSVSLLLAVPVAGQTLFTDLTEQVGLDAFSGEEARNVVFVDFDNDGLQDVFITENEFSPRRIALYHNTGDGRLVDQTFRLPAEFNLKSGGAGSVFGDYDNDGDEDLFLVAWPHNVLLRNDRGLFTQVDPGSDLADSLQTENAIWMDYDRDGHLDLYVSSHFSDETYAPRANRLFRNQGDGTFADRTAVAGLDVLVHPRGGSWGGMAAGDFNDDGWPDLYVGVSGQANHLFLNDGQGGFEDATTGEIADE
;
A
#
# COMPACT_ATOMS: atom_id res chain seq x y z
N MET A 1 55.65 65.69 -64.36
CA MET A 1 54.30 65.15 -64.13
C MET A 1 54.37 63.64 -64.21
N THR A 2 53.99 62.95 -63.11
CA THR A 2 53.74 61.48 -62.96
C THR A 2 54.84 60.52 -63.42
N ALA A 3 55.14 59.36 -62.84
CA ALA A 3 54.90 58.61 -61.61
C ALA A 3 55.76 57.34 -61.82
N PHE A 4 56.27 56.69 -60.77
CA PHE A 4 56.42 55.22 -60.64
C PHE A 4 57.31 54.95 -59.42
N ALA A 5 56.67 54.60 -58.30
CA ALA A 5 57.34 54.04 -57.13
C ALA A 5 57.04 52.53 -57.10
N SER A 6 58.08 51.70 -57.21
CA SER A 6 57.97 50.27 -56.93
C SER A 6 58.07 50.07 -55.42
N ARG A 7 57.11 49.37 -54.81
CA ARG A 7 57.19 48.95 -53.41
C ARG A 7 57.26 47.43 -53.36
N ARG A 8 58.39 46.96 -52.84
CA ARG A 8 58.66 45.56 -52.53
C ARG A 8 57.89 45.13 -51.29
N SER A 9 57.48 43.87 -51.33
CA SER A 9 56.71 43.07 -50.39
C SER A 9 57.47 42.75 -49.11
N ILE A 10 56.75 42.75 -47.98
CA ILE A 10 57.14 42.02 -46.76
C ILE A 10 55.89 41.24 -46.31
N ILE A 11 55.98 39.93 -46.41
CA ILE A 11 54.96 38.98 -45.93
C ILE A 11 55.21 38.77 -44.44
N ARG A 12 54.19 39.01 -43.60
CA ARG A 12 54.21 38.67 -42.16
C ARG A 12 53.31 37.46 -41.93
N PHE A 13 53.88 36.34 -41.50
CA PHE A 13 53.15 35.18 -41.00
C PHE A 13 52.64 35.49 -39.59
N TYR A 14 51.33 35.39 -39.38
CA TYR A 14 50.73 35.39 -38.04
C TYR A 14 50.32 33.95 -37.71
N ALA A 15 50.98 33.36 -36.71
CA ALA A 15 50.55 32.09 -36.14
C ALA A 15 49.40 32.34 -35.17
N LEU A 16 48.22 31.80 -35.47
CA LEU A 16 47.09 31.76 -34.53
C LEU A 16 47.28 30.57 -33.59
N VAL A 17 47.65 30.83 -32.34
CA VAL A 17 47.54 29.84 -31.26
C VAL A 17 46.13 29.95 -30.70
N SER A 18 45.31 28.92 -30.93
CA SER A 18 43.98 28.83 -30.33
C SER A 18 44.12 28.19 -28.95
N VAL A 19 43.93 28.98 -27.89
CA VAL A 19 43.77 28.46 -26.53
C VAL A 19 42.28 28.24 -26.31
N SER A 20 41.86 26.97 -26.27
CA SER A 20 40.49 26.63 -25.87
C SER A 20 40.45 26.48 -24.35
N LEU A 21 39.70 27.35 -23.67
CA LEU A 21 39.35 27.16 -22.27
C LEU A 21 38.25 26.09 -22.19
N LEU A 22 38.56 24.92 -21.64
CA LEU A 22 37.55 23.96 -21.20
C LEU A 22 36.99 24.44 -19.85
N LEU A 23 35.78 25.01 -19.86
CA LEU A 23 35.00 25.21 -18.65
C LEU A 23 34.47 23.85 -18.20
N ALA A 24 35.14 23.21 -17.25
CA ALA A 24 34.58 22.06 -16.55
C ALA A 24 33.51 22.58 -15.58
N VAL A 25 32.24 22.47 -15.99
CA VAL A 25 31.12 22.61 -15.06
C VAL A 25 31.10 21.34 -14.22
N PRO A 26 31.10 21.40 -12.88
CA PRO A 26 30.87 20.22 -12.07
C PRO A 26 29.47 19.70 -12.40
N VAL A 27 29.40 18.53 -13.05
CA VAL A 27 28.18 17.74 -13.10
C VAL A 27 27.99 17.24 -11.67
N ALA A 28 27.19 17.97 -10.88
CA ALA A 28 26.65 17.41 -9.65
C ALA A 28 25.77 16.24 -10.08
N GLY A 29 26.15 15.03 -9.67
CA GLY A 29 25.29 13.86 -9.87
C GLY A 29 23.92 14.16 -9.27
N GLN A 30 22.87 13.96 -10.05
CA GLN A 30 21.51 14.04 -9.55
C GLN A 30 21.35 13.01 -8.45
N THR A 31 21.15 13.45 -7.20
CA THR A 31 20.64 12.56 -6.15
C THR A 31 19.24 12.15 -6.58
N LEU A 32 19.05 10.87 -6.90
CA LEU A 32 17.73 10.35 -7.28
C LEU A 32 16.78 10.28 -6.08
N PHE A 33 17.34 10.15 -4.87
CA PHE A 33 16.62 10.13 -3.60
C PHE A 33 17.45 10.83 -2.51
N THR A 34 16.77 11.47 -1.57
CA THR A 34 17.38 12.07 -0.38
C THR A 34 16.65 11.51 0.84
N ASP A 35 17.40 11.07 1.84
CA ASP A 35 16.82 10.66 3.12
C ASP A 35 16.42 11.93 3.90
N LEU A 36 15.13 12.02 4.24
CA LEU A 36 14.54 13.14 4.96
C LEU A 36 13.92 12.71 6.29
N THR A 37 14.15 11.47 6.75
CA THR A 37 13.44 10.85 7.89
C THR A 37 13.45 11.74 9.15
N GLU A 38 14.63 12.24 9.54
CA GLU A 38 14.77 13.17 10.67
C GLU A 38 14.17 14.55 10.37
N GLN A 39 14.35 15.05 9.15
CA GLN A 39 13.85 16.38 8.77
C GLN A 39 12.33 16.46 8.81
N VAL A 40 11.64 15.37 8.44
CA VAL A 40 10.18 15.32 8.41
C VAL A 40 9.57 14.90 9.76
N GLY A 41 10.39 14.49 10.74
CA GLY A 41 9.92 14.11 12.08
C GLY A 41 9.48 12.66 12.26
N LEU A 42 10.00 11.75 11.42
CA LEU A 42 9.76 10.30 11.52
C LEU A 42 10.86 9.55 12.31
N ASP A 43 11.87 10.25 12.84
CA ASP A 43 12.99 9.68 13.59
C ASP A 43 12.61 9.07 14.95
N ALA A 44 11.45 9.45 15.51
CA ALA A 44 10.91 8.85 16.73
C ALA A 44 10.43 7.40 16.53
N PHE A 45 10.31 6.97 15.27
CA PHE A 45 10.03 5.59 14.91
C PHE A 45 11.36 4.88 14.65
N SER A 46 11.70 3.85 15.43
CA SER A 46 12.92 3.08 15.16
C SER A 46 12.81 2.33 13.83
N GLY A 47 11.59 2.01 13.39
CA GLY A 47 11.31 1.34 12.12
C GLY A 47 11.87 -0.09 12.02
N GLU A 48 12.56 -0.57 13.06
CA GLU A 48 13.20 -1.89 13.07
C GLU A 48 12.19 -3.03 12.92
N GLU A 49 10.93 -2.76 13.27
CA GLU A 49 9.86 -3.76 13.34
C GLU A 49 8.61 -3.35 12.53
N ALA A 50 8.75 -2.38 11.62
CA ALA A 50 7.67 -1.95 10.75
C ALA A 50 7.22 -3.08 9.81
N ARG A 51 5.91 -3.30 9.75
CA ARG A 51 5.26 -4.36 8.97
C ARG A 51 4.47 -3.79 7.80
N ASN A 52 3.93 -2.57 7.94
CA ASN A 52 3.13 -1.92 6.91
C ASN A 52 3.28 -0.39 6.96
N VAL A 53 3.15 0.25 5.80
CA VAL A 53 3.02 1.71 5.64
C VAL A 53 1.92 2.01 4.62
N VAL A 54 1.01 2.92 4.97
CA VAL A 54 -0.09 3.35 4.11
C VAL A 54 -0.05 4.86 3.99
N PHE A 55 -0.15 5.37 2.77
CA PHE A 55 -0.47 6.78 2.51
C PHE A 55 -1.99 6.92 2.41
N VAL A 56 -2.55 7.90 3.10
CA VAL A 56 -4.00 8.11 3.30
C VAL A 56 -4.24 9.60 3.50
N ASP A 57 -5.35 10.17 3.04
CA ASP A 57 -5.76 11.54 3.41
C ASP A 57 -6.83 11.43 4.49
N PHE A 58 -6.42 11.20 5.75
CA PHE A 58 -7.37 10.74 6.76
C PHE A 58 -8.26 11.87 7.30
N ASP A 59 -7.88 13.13 7.13
CA ASP A 59 -8.67 14.28 7.56
C ASP A 59 -9.22 15.13 6.40
N ASN A 60 -9.11 14.62 5.17
CA ASN A 60 -9.68 15.18 3.95
C ASN A 60 -9.18 16.62 3.67
N ASP A 61 -7.91 16.88 3.97
CA ASP A 61 -7.27 18.17 3.76
C ASP A 61 -6.57 18.30 2.39
N GLY A 62 -6.55 17.20 1.62
CA GLY A 62 -5.95 17.09 0.30
C GLY A 62 -4.46 16.72 0.32
N LEU A 63 -3.88 16.45 1.49
CA LEU A 63 -2.50 16.01 1.67
C LEU A 63 -2.47 14.55 2.09
N GLN A 64 -1.50 13.82 1.57
CA GLN A 64 -1.29 12.43 1.98
C GLN A 64 -0.54 12.40 3.30
N ASP A 65 -1.18 11.80 4.30
CA ASP A 65 -0.69 11.42 5.61
C ASP A 65 -0.04 10.04 5.56
N VAL A 66 0.48 9.58 6.71
CA VAL A 66 1.16 8.29 6.82
C VAL A 66 0.63 7.51 8.01
N PHE A 67 0.16 6.30 7.76
CA PHE A 67 -0.13 5.30 8.79
C PHE A 67 0.91 4.19 8.76
N ILE A 68 1.40 3.78 9.93
CA ILE A 68 2.41 2.72 10.08
C ILE A 68 1.91 1.70 11.09
N THR A 69 2.14 0.42 10.78
CA THR A 69 1.95 -0.69 11.71
C THR A 69 3.28 -1.39 11.98
N GLU A 70 3.58 -1.69 13.24
CA GLU A 70 4.74 -2.46 13.69
C GLU A 70 4.31 -3.75 14.39
N ASN A 71 5.26 -4.67 14.56
CA ASN A 71 4.98 -5.96 15.21
C ASN A 71 4.88 -5.86 16.75
N GLU A 72 4.67 -7.01 17.38
CA GLU A 72 4.45 -7.14 18.82
C GLU A 72 5.64 -6.72 19.70
N PHE A 73 6.84 -6.61 19.16
CA PHE A 73 8.04 -6.23 19.93
C PHE A 73 8.18 -4.72 20.07
N SER A 74 7.43 -3.94 19.28
CA SER A 74 7.47 -2.50 19.38
C SER A 74 6.74 -1.95 20.63
N PRO A 75 7.30 -0.92 21.30
CA PRO A 75 6.61 -0.17 22.34
C PRO A 75 5.42 0.65 21.79
N ARG A 76 5.35 0.84 20.47
CA ARG A 76 4.29 1.57 19.78
C ARG A 76 3.96 0.87 18.47
N ARG A 77 2.85 0.15 18.45
CA ARG A 77 2.56 -0.80 17.36
C ARG A 77 1.80 -0.19 16.20
N ILE A 78 1.26 1.00 16.39
CA ILE A 78 0.62 1.78 15.33
C ILE A 78 1.03 3.25 15.44
N ALA A 79 1.05 3.92 14.30
CA ALA A 79 1.25 5.36 14.24
C ALA A 79 0.46 5.97 13.10
N LEU A 80 -0.18 7.10 13.38
CA LEU A 80 -0.83 7.97 12.40
C LEU A 80 -0.12 9.32 12.42
N TYR A 81 0.40 9.72 11.28
CA TYR A 81 1.17 10.95 11.09
C TYR A 81 0.48 11.85 10.08
N HIS A 82 0.11 13.05 10.52
CA HIS A 82 -0.50 14.07 9.69
C HIS A 82 0.57 14.89 8.95
N ASN A 83 0.39 15.07 7.65
CA ASN A 83 1.24 15.89 6.80
C ASN A 83 0.79 17.35 6.83
N THR A 84 1.59 18.21 7.44
CA THR A 84 1.25 19.63 7.61
C THR A 84 1.45 20.48 6.34
N GLY A 85 1.87 19.88 5.22
CA GLY A 85 2.06 20.56 3.94
C GLY A 85 3.33 21.43 3.83
N ASP A 86 4.05 21.63 4.93
CA ASP A 86 5.32 22.33 5.01
C ASP A 86 6.54 21.38 5.09
N GLY A 87 6.33 20.11 4.71
CA GLY A 87 7.35 19.07 4.72
C GLY A 87 7.60 18.48 6.11
N ARG A 88 6.60 18.49 6.99
CA ARG A 88 6.65 17.85 8.30
C ARG A 88 5.50 16.85 8.46
N LEU A 89 5.76 15.80 9.20
CA LEU A 89 4.79 14.82 9.67
C LEU A 89 4.64 14.99 11.18
N VAL A 90 3.41 15.18 11.64
CA VAL A 90 3.08 15.36 13.05
C VAL A 90 2.32 14.14 13.52
N ASP A 91 2.80 13.51 14.59
CA ASP A 91 2.13 12.39 15.21
C ASP A 91 0.74 12.78 15.73
N GLN A 92 -0.29 12.14 15.18
CA GLN A 92 -1.68 12.28 15.58
C GLN A 92 -2.33 10.95 15.96
N THR A 93 -1.53 10.00 16.44
CA THR A 93 -2.01 8.66 16.85
C THR A 93 -3.04 8.72 17.99
N PHE A 94 -3.08 9.82 18.74
CA PHE A 94 -4.12 10.07 19.74
C PHE A 94 -5.55 10.14 19.16
N ARG A 95 -5.70 10.25 17.83
CA ARG A 95 -6.99 10.19 17.12
C ARG A 95 -7.55 8.78 16.99
N LEU A 96 -6.68 7.78 17.10
CA LEU A 96 -7.09 6.38 17.18
C LEU A 96 -7.45 6.05 18.63
N PRO A 97 -8.43 5.16 18.87
CA PRO A 97 -8.72 4.72 20.22
C PRO A 97 -7.48 4.11 20.90
N ALA A 98 -7.20 4.56 22.13
CA ALA A 98 -5.93 4.31 22.82
C ALA A 98 -5.64 2.82 23.08
N GLU A 99 -6.68 2.00 23.17
CA GLU A 99 -6.62 0.55 23.33
C GLU A 99 -5.92 -0.17 22.16
N PHE A 100 -5.83 0.45 20.99
CA PHE A 100 -5.20 -0.15 19.81
C PHE A 100 -3.71 0.15 19.69
N ASN A 101 -3.20 1.16 20.41
CA ASN A 101 -1.78 1.55 20.37
C ASN A 101 -0.81 0.41 20.76
N LEU A 102 -1.32 -0.58 21.50
CA LEU A 102 -0.59 -1.73 21.99
C LEU A 102 -1.07 -3.06 21.39
N LYS A 103 -1.98 -3.09 20.41
CA LYS A 103 -2.34 -4.35 19.75
C LYS A 103 -1.28 -4.73 18.72
N SER A 104 -0.88 -6.00 18.70
CA SER A 104 0.04 -6.51 17.67
C SER A 104 -0.66 -6.36 16.33
N GLY A 105 -0.06 -5.62 15.41
CA GLY A 105 -0.64 -5.39 14.10
C GLY A 105 -0.11 -6.38 13.06
N GLY A 106 -0.98 -6.79 12.14
CA GLY A 106 -0.58 -7.52 10.94
C GLY A 106 0.02 -6.58 9.89
N ALA A 107 0.59 -7.15 8.83
CA ALA A 107 1.21 -6.39 7.76
C ALA A 107 0.22 -5.74 6.77
N GLY A 108 -1.08 -5.98 6.90
CA GLY A 108 -2.06 -5.52 5.90
C GLY A 108 -3.25 -4.78 6.45
N SER A 109 -3.04 -3.89 7.43
CA SER A 109 -4.03 -2.86 7.73
C SER A 109 -4.24 -1.97 6.50
N VAL A 110 -5.49 -1.71 6.12
CA VAL A 110 -5.83 -1.00 4.88
C VAL A 110 -6.87 0.08 5.12
N PHE A 111 -6.75 1.17 4.34
CA PHE A 111 -7.72 2.26 4.34
C PHE A 111 -8.66 2.17 3.14
N GLY A 112 -9.92 2.56 3.33
CA GLY A 112 -10.93 2.64 2.27
C GLY A 112 -12.27 3.13 2.82
N ASP A 113 -13.00 3.91 2.02
CA ASP A 113 -14.33 4.44 2.32
C ASP A 113 -15.39 3.31 2.20
N TYR A 114 -15.62 2.56 3.28
CA TYR A 114 -16.50 1.37 3.21
C TYR A 114 -17.98 1.74 3.32
N ASP A 115 -18.32 2.89 3.91
CA ASP A 115 -19.70 3.35 4.07
C ASP A 115 -20.11 4.45 3.09
N ASN A 116 -19.24 4.80 2.14
CA ASN A 116 -19.44 5.77 1.06
C ASN A 116 -19.76 7.18 1.59
N ASP A 117 -19.17 7.57 2.72
CA ASP A 117 -19.36 8.90 3.31
C ASP A 117 -18.29 9.92 2.88
N GLY A 118 -17.25 9.45 2.20
CA GLY A 118 -16.16 10.25 1.64
C GLY A 118 -14.95 10.42 2.57
N ASP A 119 -14.95 9.85 3.77
CA ASP A 119 -13.78 9.76 4.64
C ASP A 119 -13.13 8.37 4.50
N GLU A 120 -11.79 8.27 4.48
CA GLU A 120 -11.12 6.96 4.39
C GLU A 120 -11.14 6.25 5.76
N ASP A 121 -11.83 5.12 5.84
CA ASP A 121 -11.93 4.28 7.05
C ASP A 121 -10.78 3.29 7.17
N LEU A 122 -10.56 2.72 8.35
CA LEU A 122 -9.45 1.81 8.62
C LEU A 122 -9.94 0.41 8.99
N PHE A 123 -9.58 -0.59 8.17
CA PHE A 123 -9.55 -1.98 8.61
C PHE A 123 -8.17 -2.29 9.20
N LEU A 124 -8.13 -2.38 10.53
CA LEU A 124 -6.93 -2.68 11.30
C LEU A 124 -6.83 -4.19 11.54
N VAL A 125 -5.80 -4.79 10.95
CA VAL A 125 -5.42 -6.17 11.27
C VAL A 125 -4.74 -6.17 12.64
N ALA A 126 -5.39 -6.76 13.64
CA ALA A 126 -4.94 -6.70 15.03
C ALA A 126 -5.15 -8.03 15.76
N TRP A 127 -4.29 -8.29 16.74
CA TRP A 127 -4.43 -9.43 17.65
C TRP A 127 -5.12 -9.03 18.97
N PRO A 128 -6.07 -9.81 19.51
CA PRO A 128 -6.56 -11.12 19.02
C PRO A 128 -7.68 -11.05 17.96
N HIS A 129 -8.25 -9.88 17.68
CA HIS A 129 -9.32 -9.70 16.70
C HIS A 129 -9.05 -8.45 15.85
N ASN A 130 -9.36 -8.56 14.56
CA ASN A 130 -9.36 -7.44 13.62
C ASN A 130 -10.36 -6.37 14.09
N VAL A 131 -10.15 -5.14 13.65
CA VAL A 131 -10.98 -3.99 14.04
C VAL A 131 -11.32 -3.19 12.79
N LEU A 132 -12.60 -2.86 12.61
CA LEU A 132 -13.03 -1.85 11.65
C LEU A 132 -13.24 -0.53 12.40
N LEU A 133 -12.62 0.53 11.92
CA LEU A 133 -12.69 1.87 12.47
C LEU A 133 -13.28 2.80 11.42
N ARG A 134 -14.47 3.32 11.71
CA ARG A 134 -15.05 4.39 10.89
C ARG A 134 -14.33 5.70 11.20
N ASN A 135 -13.99 6.43 10.17
CA ASN A 135 -13.36 7.73 10.23
C ASN A 135 -14.40 8.83 10.00
N ASP A 136 -14.54 9.76 10.94
CA ASP A 136 -15.39 10.94 10.78
C ASP A 136 -14.47 12.18 10.76
N ARG A 137 -13.87 12.51 9.60
CA ARG A 137 -12.89 13.60 9.40
C ARG A 137 -11.72 13.59 10.37
N GLY A 138 -11.04 12.46 10.44
CA GLY A 138 -9.89 12.19 11.29
C GLY A 138 -10.23 11.89 12.74
N LEU A 139 -11.47 11.51 13.02
CA LEU A 139 -11.86 10.94 14.32
C LEU A 139 -12.28 9.49 14.11
N PHE A 140 -11.49 8.55 14.61
CA PHE A 140 -11.73 7.12 14.41
C PHE A 140 -12.58 6.53 15.54
N THR A 141 -13.64 5.82 15.17
CA THR A 141 -14.53 5.10 16.08
C THR A 141 -14.63 3.65 15.67
N GLN A 142 -14.42 2.72 16.62
CA GLN A 142 -14.65 1.30 16.34
C GLN A 142 -16.13 1.06 16.07
N VAL A 143 -16.40 0.34 14.98
CA VAL A 143 -17.75 -0.12 14.63
C VAL A 143 -17.87 -1.63 14.80
N ASP A 144 -19.10 -2.12 14.90
CA ASP A 144 -19.42 -3.54 14.87
C ASP A 144 -19.79 -3.92 13.42
N PRO A 145 -18.93 -4.65 12.70
CA PRO A 145 -19.18 -5.02 11.30
C PRO A 145 -20.16 -6.21 11.16
N GLY A 146 -20.76 -6.69 12.27
CA GLY A 146 -21.55 -7.91 12.31
C GLY A 146 -20.70 -9.16 12.52
N SER A 147 -21.35 -10.26 12.88
CA SER A 147 -20.69 -11.50 13.33
C SER A 147 -19.75 -12.11 12.30
N ASP A 148 -20.05 -12.04 11.00
CA ASP A 148 -19.25 -12.75 10.00
C ASP A 148 -17.81 -12.19 9.92
N LEU A 149 -17.67 -10.86 9.96
CA LEU A 149 -16.36 -10.19 9.99
C LEU A 149 -15.82 -10.09 11.43
N ALA A 150 -16.67 -9.83 12.43
CA ALA A 150 -16.23 -9.75 13.83
C ALA A 150 -15.69 -11.09 14.37
N ASP A 151 -16.28 -12.21 13.95
CA ASP A 151 -15.84 -13.57 14.27
C ASP A 151 -14.77 -14.08 13.29
N SER A 152 -14.30 -13.23 12.37
CA SER A 152 -13.08 -13.53 11.63
C SER A 152 -11.92 -13.59 12.63
N LEU A 153 -11.45 -14.81 12.91
CA LEU A 153 -10.19 -15.01 13.63
C LEU A 153 -9.07 -14.19 12.95
N GLN A 154 -7.99 -13.96 13.69
CA GLN A 154 -6.77 -13.28 13.26
C GLN A 154 -6.52 -13.36 11.74
N THR A 155 -6.33 -12.18 11.13
CA THR A 155 -5.87 -12.05 9.76
C THR A 155 -4.42 -11.57 9.75
N GLU A 156 -3.73 -11.68 8.62
CA GLU A 156 -2.37 -11.16 8.44
C GLU A 156 -2.31 -10.02 7.42
N ASN A 157 -3.18 -10.09 6.42
CA ASN A 157 -3.26 -9.12 5.33
C ASN A 157 -4.72 -8.94 4.90
N ALA A 158 -5.05 -7.80 4.30
CA ALA A 158 -6.37 -7.49 3.79
C ALA A 158 -6.27 -6.57 2.58
N ILE A 159 -7.27 -6.60 1.70
CA ILE A 159 -7.45 -5.63 0.62
C ILE A 159 -8.93 -5.30 0.45
N TRP A 160 -9.20 -4.05 0.07
CA TRP A 160 -10.51 -3.59 -0.38
C TRP A 160 -10.68 -3.82 -1.88
N MET A 161 -11.85 -4.27 -2.30
CA MET A 161 -12.26 -4.32 -3.71
C MET A 161 -13.79 -4.34 -3.79
N ASP A 162 -14.38 -3.69 -4.79
CA ASP A 162 -15.81 -3.84 -5.10
C ASP A 162 -15.98 -5.02 -6.07
N TYR A 163 -16.06 -6.25 -5.52
CA TYR A 163 -15.89 -7.46 -6.34
C TYR A 163 -17.13 -7.77 -7.19
N ASP A 164 -18.30 -7.31 -6.75
CA ASP A 164 -19.56 -7.50 -7.48
C ASP A 164 -20.10 -6.21 -8.12
N ARG A 165 -19.33 -5.12 -8.06
CA ARG A 165 -19.59 -3.83 -8.70
C ARG A 165 -20.89 -3.19 -8.23
N ASP A 166 -21.26 -3.40 -6.97
CA ASP A 166 -22.46 -2.81 -6.37
C ASP A 166 -22.22 -1.39 -5.83
N GLY A 167 -20.96 -0.93 -5.86
CA GLY A 167 -20.54 0.39 -5.41
C GLY A 167 -20.18 0.45 -3.93
N HIS A 168 -20.13 -0.67 -3.21
CA HIS A 168 -19.61 -0.76 -1.86
C HIS A 168 -18.28 -1.53 -1.85
N LEU A 169 -17.31 -1.05 -1.07
CA LEU A 169 -16.05 -1.78 -0.93
C LEU A 169 -16.27 -3.06 -0.12
N ASP A 170 -15.90 -4.19 -0.71
CA ASP A 170 -15.84 -5.50 -0.07
C ASP A 170 -14.41 -5.79 0.42
N LEU A 171 -14.28 -6.73 1.34
CA LEU A 171 -13.03 -7.02 2.01
C LEU A 171 -12.57 -8.46 1.74
N TYR A 172 -11.38 -8.62 1.16
CA TYR A 172 -10.71 -9.92 1.08
C TYR A 172 -9.55 -9.96 2.09
N VAL A 173 -9.54 -10.98 2.95
CA VAL A 173 -8.58 -11.11 4.03
C VAL A 173 -7.81 -12.43 3.99
N SER A 174 -6.51 -12.36 4.26
CA SER A 174 -5.70 -13.54 4.53
C SER A 174 -6.03 -14.07 5.91
N SER A 175 -6.47 -15.32 6.00
CA SER A 175 -6.64 -16.00 7.29
C SER A 175 -5.28 -16.29 7.94
N HIS A 176 -5.26 -16.42 9.26
CA HIS A 176 -4.13 -17.01 9.98
C HIS A 176 -3.99 -18.52 9.69
N PHE A 177 -2.91 -19.14 10.18
CA PHE A 177 -2.56 -20.54 9.87
C PHE A 177 -3.67 -21.57 10.15
N SER A 178 -4.47 -21.37 11.18
CA SER A 178 -5.50 -22.33 11.51
C SER A 178 -6.64 -21.73 12.29
N ASP A 179 -7.75 -22.46 12.34
CA ASP A 179 -8.83 -22.20 13.31
C ASP A 179 -8.45 -22.69 14.71
N GLU A 180 -9.39 -22.53 15.65
CA GLU A 180 -9.27 -22.99 17.04
C GLU A 180 -9.13 -24.51 17.17
N THR A 181 -9.48 -25.27 16.13
CA THR A 181 -9.31 -26.73 16.05
C THR A 181 -7.99 -27.15 15.39
N TYR A 182 -7.14 -26.17 15.04
CA TYR A 182 -5.89 -26.35 14.27
C TYR A 182 -6.10 -26.83 12.83
N ALA A 183 -7.31 -26.70 12.28
CA ALA A 183 -7.57 -26.99 10.88
C ALA A 183 -7.09 -25.82 10.00
N PRO A 184 -6.44 -26.08 8.85
CA PRO A 184 -6.11 -25.04 7.87
C PRO A 184 -7.35 -24.27 7.43
N ARG A 185 -7.23 -22.95 7.28
CA ARG A 185 -8.32 -22.08 6.81
C ARG A 185 -7.96 -21.41 5.49
N ALA A 186 -8.92 -21.36 4.58
CA ALA A 186 -8.82 -20.52 3.39
C ALA A 186 -8.80 -19.04 3.78
N ASN A 187 -8.31 -18.21 2.86
CA ASN A 187 -8.59 -16.77 2.90
C ASN A 187 -10.09 -16.52 2.77
N ARG A 188 -10.57 -15.35 3.20
CA ARG A 188 -12.02 -15.06 3.25
C ARG A 188 -12.38 -13.82 2.46
N LEU A 189 -13.51 -13.90 1.75
CA LEU A 189 -14.15 -12.78 1.08
C LEU A 189 -15.40 -12.38 1.86
N PHE A 190 -15.47 -11.11 2.25
CA PHE A 190 -16.59 -10.52 2.96
C PHE A 190 -17.22 -9.43 2.09
N ARG A 191 -18.48 -9.64 1.73
CA ARG A 191 -19.27 -8.69 0.97
C ARG A 191 -19.86 -7.63 1.90
N ASN A 192 -19.67 -6.37 1.58
CA ASN A 192 -20.33 -5.26 2.26
C ASN A 192 -21.80 -5.20 1.84
N GLN A 193 -22.69 -5.12 2.83
CA GLN A 193 -24.13 -5.16 2.60
C GLN A 193 -24.75 -3.76 2.41
N GLY A 194 -23.94 -2.71 2.51
CA GLY A 194 -24.35 -1.30 2.37
C GLY A 194 -25.03 -0.73 3.61
N ASP A 195 -25.13 -1.50 4.70
CA ASP A 195 -25.71 -1.08 5.98
C ASP A 195 -24.68 -1.08 7.14
N GLY A 196 -23.39 -1.13 6.79
CA GLY A 196 -22.28 -1.22 7.72
C GLY A 196 -21.97 -2.65 8.20
N THR A 197 -22.69 -3.65 7.70
CA THR A 197 -22.43 -5.06 8.00
C THR A 197 -21.80 -5.80 6.82
N PHE A 198 -21.08 -6.88 7.14
CA PHE A 198 -20.41 -7.73 6.17
C PHE A 198 -20.97 -9.16 6.20
N ALA A 199 -21.07 -9.78 5.03
CA ALA A 199 -21.50 -11.17 4.86
C ALA A 199 -20.37 -12.02 4.27
N ASP A 200 -20.10 -13.20 4.85
CA ASP A 200 -19.11 -14.12 4.27
C ASP A 200 -19.61 -14.68 2.92
N ARG A 201 -18.84 -14.42 1.86
CA ARG A 201 -19.08 -14.92 0.50
C ARG A 201 -18.01 -15.87 -0.01
N THR A 202 -17.05 -16.25 0.83
CA THR A 202 -15.88 -17.07 0.48
C THR A 202 -16.26 -18.34 -0.31
N ALA A 203 -17.16 -19.15 0.25
CA ALA A 203 -17.53 -20.43 -0.37
C ALA A 203 -18.39 -20.25 -1.63
N VAL A 204 -19.32 -19.29 -1.64
CA VAL A 204 -20.17 -19.05 -2.81
C VAL A 204 -19.42 -18.41 -3.96
N ALA A 205 -18.37 -17.64 -3.67
CA ALA A 205 -17.49 -17.04 -4.65
C ALA A 205 -16.41 -18.01 -5.18
N GLY A 206 -16.36 -19.25 -4.68
CA GLY A 206 -15.34 -20.22 -5.10
C GLY A 206 -13.94 -20.00 -4.51
N LEU A 207 -13.82 -19.13 -3.49
CA LEU A 207 -12.55 -18.77 -2.85
C LEU A 207 -12.27 -19.56 -1.56
N ASP A 208 -13.12 -20.53 -1.19
CA ASP A 208 -12.88 -21.46 -0.06
C ASP A 208 -11.86 -22.54 -0.44
N VAL A 209 -10.68 -22.09 -0.85
CA VAL A 209 -9.55 -22.91 -1.30
C VAL A 209 -8.34 -22.68 -0.42
N LEU A 210 -7.63 -23.76 -0.10
CA LEU A 210 -6.37 -23.67 0.63
C LEU A 210 -5.23 -23.42 -0.35
N VAL A 211 -4.77 -22.17 -0.43
CA VAL A 211 -3.58 -21.78 -1.20
C VAL A 211 -2.27 -22.14 -0.49
N HIS A 212 -2.33 -22.38 0.83
CA HIS A 212 -1.21 -22.87 1.61
C HIS A 212 -1.62 -24.07 2.48
N PRO A 213 -0.80 -25.14 2.61
CA PRO A 213 -1.16 -26.35 3.36
C PRO A 213 -1.48 -26.13 4.85
N ARG A 214 -0.87 -25.10 5.44
CA ARG A 214 -1.13 -24.62 6.80
C ARG A 214 -2.11 -23.44 6.83
N GLY A 215 -3.04 -23.32 5.88
CA GLY A 215 -4.02 -22.21 5.81
C GLY A 215 -3.40 -20.86 5.47
N GLY A 216 -4.23 -19.84 5.24
CA GLY A 216 -3.80 -18.47 4.96
C GLY A 216 -2.96 -18.31 3.68
N SER A 217 -2.59 -17.08 3.33
CA SER A 217 -1.58 -16.82 2.29
C SER A 217 -0.31 -16.15 2.83
N TRP A 218 -0.45 -15.23 3.79
CA TRP A 218 0.65 -14.45 4.40
C TRP A 218 1.56 -13.70 3.42
N GLY A 219 1.14 -13.56 2.17
CA GLY A 219 1.79 -12.69 1.19
C GLY A 219 0.99 -11.42 0.94
N GLY A 220 1.52 -10.60 0.04
CA GLY A 220 0.78 -9.45 -0.51
C GLY A 220 -0.39 -9.92 -1.36
N MET A 221 -1.44 -9.10 -1.41
CA MET A 221 -2.60 -9.34 -2.28
C MET A 221 -2.81 -8.08 -3.13
N ALA A 222 -3.30 -8.27 -4.34
CA ALA A 222 -3.65 -7.17 -5.23
C ALA A 222 -4.95 -7.50 -5.96
N ALA A 223 -5.81 -6.49 -6.12
CA ALA A 223 -6.99 -6.57 -6.94
C ALA A 223 -6.85 -5.65 -8.15
N GLY A 224 -7.33 -6.09 -9.31
CA GLY A 224 -7.32 -5.31 -10.54
C GLY A 224 -7.88 -6.10 -11.70
N ASP A 225 -8.37 -5.39 -12.72
CA ASP A 225 -8.88 -6.00 -13.96
C ASP A 225 -7.69 -6.46 -14.81
N PHE A 226 -7.27 -7.72 -14.62
CA PHE A 226 -6.07 -8.26 -15.26
C PHE A 226 -6.36 -8.68 -16.70
N ASN A 227 -7.57 -9.15 -16.97
CA ASN A 227 -7.98 -9.69 -18.27
C ASN A 227 -8.76 -8.68 -19.15
N ASP A 228 -8.99 -7.45 -18.69
CA ASP A 228 -9.72 -6.36 -19.36
C ASP A 228 -11.21 -6.71 -19.64
N ASP A 229 -11.84 -7.47 -18.73
CA ASP A 229 -13.25 -7.83 -18.81
C ASP A 229 -14.17 -6.90 -18.00
N GLY A 230 -13.59 -5.95 -17.28
CA GLY A 230 -14.28 -4.97 -16.47
C GLY A 230 -14.60 -5.42 -15.06
N TRP A 231 -14.14 -6.60 -14.61
CA TRP A 231 -14.30 -7.07 -13.24
C TRP A 231 -12.94 -7.14 -12.53
N PRO A 232 -12.88 -6.82 -11.23
CA PRO A 232 -11.63 -6.92 -10.50
C PRO A 232 -11.28 -8.38 -10.26
N ASP A 233 -10.12 -8.79 -10.78
CA ASP A 233 -9.47 -10.06 -10.50
C ASP A 233 -8.62 -9.96 -9.23
N LEU A 234 -8.21 -11.10 -8.68
CA LEU A 234 -7.46 -11.18 -7.44
C LEU A 234 -6.14 -11.95 -7.64
N TYR A 235 -5.02 -11.30 -7.38
CA TYR A 235 -3.71 -11.93 -7.27
C TYR A 235 -3.31 -12.09 -5.80
N VAL A 236 -2.99 -13.32 -5.41
CA VAL A 236 -2.65 -13.69 -4.03
C VAL A 236 -1.23 -14.21 -3.97
N GLY A 237 -0.36 -13.40 -3.34
CA GLY A 237 0.97 -13.85 -2.96
C GLY A 237 0.89 -14.85 -1.80
N VAL A 238 1.64 -15.95 -1.89
CA VAL A 238 1.65 -16.99 -0.85
C VAL A 238 3.06 -17.16 -0.29
N SER A 239 3.24 -16.93 1.00
CA SER A 239 4.54 -17.02 1.63
C SER A 239 5.09 -18.45 1.59
N GLY A 240 6.15 -18.64 0.82
CA GLY A 240 6.87 -19.92 0.71
C GLY A 240 6.12 -20.99 -0.07
N GLN A 241 5.13 -20.62 -0.89
CA GLN A 241 4.43 -21.47 -1.87
C GLN A 241 4.24 -20.67 -3.17
N ALA A 242 3.68 -21.32 -4.20
CA ALA A 242 3.27 -20.66 -5.42
C ALA A 242 2.20 -19.59 -5.18
N ASN A 243 2.29 -18.47 -5.89
CA ASN A 243 1.26 -17.46 -5.92
C ASN A 243 0.05 -17.92 -6.76
N HIS A 244 -1.11 -17.30 -6.53
CA HIS A 244 -2.36 -17.63 -7.24
C HIS A 244 -2.96 -16.41 -7.92
N LEU A 245 -3.56 -16.63 -9.11
CA LEU A 245 -4.43 -15.66 -9.78
C LEU A 245 -5.84 -16.24 -9.85
N PHE A 246 -6.80 -15.48 -9.35
CA PHE A 246 -8.23 -15.78 -9.42
C PHE A 246 -8.91 -14.75 -10.33
N LEU A 247 -9.52 -15.20 -11.42
CA LEU A 247 -10.29 -14.34 -12.32
C LEU A 247 -11.73 -14.24 -11.85
N ASN A 248 -12.28 -13.04 -11.79
CA ASN A 248 -13.67 -12.81 -11.45
C ASN A 248 -14.56 -13.08 -12.67
N ASP A 249 -15.61 -13.88 -12.50
CA ASP A 249 -16.50 -14.25 -13.61
C ASP A 249 -17.61 -13.23 -13.90
N GLY A 250 -17.69 -12.16 -13.10
CA GLY A 250 -18.74 -11.14 -13.17
C GLY A 250 -20.15 -11.62 -12.83
N GLN A 251 -20.26 -12.83 -12.30
CA GLN A 251 -21.49 -13.45 -11.77
C GLN A 251 -21.40 -13.68 -10.26
N GLY A 252 -20.39 -13.09 -9.61
CA GLY A 252 -20.13 -13.19 -8.18
C GLY A 252 -19.24 -14.37 -7.77
N GLY A 253 -18.56 -15.00 -8.74
CA GLY A 253 -17.62 -16.09 -8.53
C GLY A 253 -16.21 -15.77 -9.03
N PHE A 254 -15.26 -16.60 -8.60
CA PHE A 254 -13.88 -16.57 -9.05
C PHE A 254 -13.45 -17.94 -9.58
N GLU A 255 -12.64 -17.94 -10.63
CA GLU A 255 -11.97 -19.13 -11.18
C GLU A 255 -10.46 -19.04 -10.94
N ASP A 256 -9.84 -20.11 -10.44
CA ASP A 256 -8.38 -20.20 -10.34
C ASP A 256 -7.77 -20.33 -11.74
N ALA A 257 -7.13 -19.26 -12.20
CA ALA A 257 -6.46 -19.17 -13.49
C ALA A 257 -4.93 -19.30 -13.35
N THR A 258 -4.44 -19.83 -12.23
CA THR A 258 -3.01 -19.96 -11.96
C THR A 258 -2.34 -20.86 -12.98
N THR A 259 -1.33 -20.32 -13.66
CA THR A 259 -0.47 -21.07 -14.58
C THR A 259 0.96 -21.08 -14.05
N GLY A 260 1.83 -21.93 -14.61
CA GLY A 260 3.24 -21.95 -14.24
C GLY A 260 4.02 -20.66 -14.56
N GLU A 261 3.48 -19.76 -15.37
CA GLU A 261 4.09 -18.43 -15.62
C GLU A 261 3.68 -17.39 -14.56
N ILE A 262 2.60 -17.67 -13.82
CA ILE A 262 1.98 -16.77 -12.83
C ILE A 262 2.34 -17.20 -11.41
N ALA A 263 2.38 -18.51 -11.18
CA ALA A 263 2.90 -19.14 -9.97
C ALA A 263 4.43 -18.98 -9.93
N ASP A 264 4.93 -17.79 -9.62
CA ASP A 264 6.34 -17.60 -9.27
C ASP A 264 6.67 -18.43 -8.01
N GLU A 265 7.70 -19.28 -8.07
CA GLU A 265 8.35 -19.97 -6.93
C GLU A 265 9.71 -19.34 -6.57
#